data_AF-A0A516R0S1-F1
#
_entry.id   AF-A0A516R0S1-F1
#
_cell.length_a   1.000
_cell.length_b   1.000
_cell.length_c   1.000
_cell.angle_alpha   90.00
_cell.angle_beta   90.00
_cell.angle_gamma   90.00
#
_symmetry.space_group_name_H-M   'P 1'
#
loop_
_entity.id
_entity.type
_entity.pdbx_description
1 polymer ?
#
loop_
_entity_poly.entity_id
_entity_poly.type
_entity_poly.pdbx_seq_one_letter_code
_entity_poly.pdbx_strand_id
1 'polypeptide(L)'
;MSCFTTLDPEAEAVLPSVALTTPQALAGEFLTRPQAATVLRLSPNTVGKLLASGFLPDLAAARVHALARAPQIGVTRGELPVLRTGPAGPPPHADDGRDFIGDAPHLTDEQFLEASRQWWRCEPDKVTAAGVLAVAVAGWVTGVLAVRGRGGTRHGGRDVRHSFEASVAGRVTALDAPEGHRVLTGDPALADLTRTLLGARVQEARSGGPIAYLKAPPHPHGEMA
;
A
#
# COMPACT_ATOMS: atom_id res chain seq x y z
N MET A 1 -54.68 -17.44 -53.40
CA MET A 1 -53.79 -16.38 -53.92
C MET A 1 -53.39 -15.51 -52.75
N SER A 2 -52.11 -15.56 -52.39
CA SER A 2 -51.46 -14.78 -51.33
C SER A 2 -51.42 -13.30 -51.68
N CYS A 3 -51.53 -12.43 -50.67
CA CYS A 3 -50.83 -11.15 -50.66
C CYS A 3 -50.05 -11.05 -49.35
N PHE A 4 -48.74 -11.19 -49.49
CA PHE A 4 -47.73 -10.93 -48.47
C PHE A 4 -47.70 -9.42 -48.17
N THR A 5 -47.73 -9.05 -46.90
CA THR A 5 -47.36 -7.70 -46.46
C THR A 5 -45.86 -7.70 -46.20
N THR A 6 -45.13 -6.94 -47.01
CA THR A 6 -43.69 -6.69 -46.86
C THR A 6 -43.44 -5.96 -45.53
N LEU A 7 -42.62 -6.55 -44.66
CA LEU A 7 -42.00 -5.88 -43.53
C LEU A 7 -40.89 -4.98 -44.07
N ASP A 8 -40.96 -3.67 -43.82
CA ASP A 8 -39.84 -2.76 -44.05
C ASP A 8 -38.68 -3.16 -43.13
N PRO A 9 -37.47 -3.43 -43.68
CA PRO A 9 -36.26 -3.56 -42.89
C PRO A 9 -35.70 -2.16 -42.60
N GLU A 10 -35.02 -2.01 -41.46
CA GLU A 10 -34.22 -0.82 -41.08
C GLU A 10 -34.96 0.34 -40.41
N ALA A 11 -35.66 0.06 -39.31
CA ALA A 11 -35.64 1.00 -38.19
C ALA A 11 -34.32 0.79 -37.42
N GLU A 12 -33.22 1.34 -37.95
CA GLU A 12 -31.93 1.33 -37.27
C GLU A 12 -32.08 2.12 -35.96
N ALA A 13 -32.10 1.40 -34.84
CA ALA A 13 -32.26 1.98 -33.52
C ALA A 13 -31.02 2.82 -33.18
N VAL A 14 -31.07 4.11 -33.48
CA VAL A 14 -30.00 5.07 -33.15
C VAL A 14 -29.93 5.19 -31.62
N LEU A 15 -28.89 4.59 -31.04
CA LEU A 15 -28.62 4.70 -29.62
C LEU A 15 -28.30 6.17 -29.24
N PRO A 16 -28.75 6.65 -28.08
CA PRO A 16 -28.47 8.01 -27.64
C PRO A 16 -26.98 8.20 -27.35
N SER A 17 -26.40 9.28 -27.88
CA SER A 17 -25.06 9.74 -27.52
C SER A 17 -25.16 10.58 -26.25
N VAL A 18 -24.47 10.16 -25.19
CA VAL A 18 -24.46 10.85 -23.90
C VAL A 18 -23.07 11.45 -23.68
N ALA A 19 -23.00 12.77 -23.56
CA ALA A 19 -21.80 13.47 -23.11
C ALA A 19 -21.78 13.51 -21.58
N LEU A 20 -20.80 12.85 -20.97
CA LEU A 20 -20.55 12.95 -19.54
C LEU A 20 -19.71 14.21 -19.29
N THR A 21 -20.33 15.23 -18.71
CA THR A 21 -19.60 16.42 -18.25
C THR A 21 -19.05 16.13 -16.86
N THR A 22 -17.72 16.06 -16.73
CA THR A 22 -17.07 15.98 -15.42
C THR A 22 -17.35 17.28 -14.66
N PRO A 23 -17.97 17.26 -13.48
CA PRO A 23 -18.14 18.47 -12.67
C PRO A 23 -16.77 19.07 -12.37
N GLN A 24 -16.60 20.36 -12.64
CA GLN A 24 -15.42 21.08 -12.18
C GLN A 24 -15.47 21.12 -10.65
N ALA A 25 -14.49 20.49 -10.00
CA ALA A 25 -14.41 20.47 -8.55
C ALA A 25 -14.46 21.92 -8.03
N LEU A 26 -15.47 22.23 -7.19
CA LEU A 26 -15.48 23.43 -6.36
C LEU A 26 -14.11 23.52 -5.68
N ALA A 27 -13.47 24.69 -5.75
CA ALA A 27 -12.14 24.92 -5.19
C ALA A 27 -12.08 24.44 -3.74
N GLY A 28 -11.58 23.23 -3.54
CA GLY A 28 -11.42 22.65 -2.22
C GLY A 28 -10.40 23.47 -1.46
N GLU A 29 -10.57 23.61 -0.15
CA GLU A 29 -9.54 24.17 0.71
C GLU A 29 -8.27 23.33 0.58
N PHE A 30 -7.16 23.93 0.15
CA PHE A 30 -5.85 23.28 0.07
C PHE A 30 -5.01 23.68 1.28
N LEU A 31 -4.44 22.68 1.95
CA LEU A 31 -3.50 22.89 3.04
C LEU A 31 -2.10 23.13 2.49
N THR A 32 -1.34 24.00 3.15
CA THR A 32 0.11 24.05 2.96
C THR A 32 0.76 22.79 3.52
N ARG A 33 1.97 22.45 3.05
CA ARG A 33 2.73 21.29 3.53
C ARG A 33 2.93 21.28 5.06
N PRO A 34 3.25 22.41 5.74
CA PRO A 34 3.31 22.45 7.20
C PRO A 34 1.95 22.21 7.89
N GLN A 35 0.85 22.77 7.37
CA GLN A 35 -0.50 22.51 7.92
C GLN A 35 -0.87 21.04 7.80
N ALA A 36 -0.65 20.44 6.63
CA ALA A 36 -0.87 19.00 6.43
C ALA A 36 0.02 18.15 7.35
N ALA A 37 1.27 18.55 7.57
CA ALA A 37 2.17 17.87 8.50
C ALA A 37 1.64 17.88 9.95
N THR A 38 1.09 19.02 10.40
CA THR A 38 0.42 19.11 11.71
C THR A 38 -0.81 18.20 11.78
N VAL A 39 -1.70 18.25 10.79
CA VAL A 39 -2.92 17.43 10.75
C VAL A 39 -2.58 15.94 10.75
N LEU A 40 -1.61 15.54 9.94
CA LEU A 40 -1.16 14.15 9.85
C LEU A 40 -0.24 13.74 11.00
N ARG A 41 0.21 14.66 11.86
CA ARG A 41 1.23 14.40 12.89
C ARG A 41 2.50 13.76 12.30
N LEU A 42 3.03 14.39 11.27
CA LEU A 42 4.22 13.96 10.53
C LEU A 42 5.23 15.10 10.43
N SER A 43 6.46 14.78 10.02
CA SER A 43 7.37 15.82 9.55
C SER A 43 6.96 16.31 8.15
N PRO A 44 7.21 17.58 7.79
CA PRO A 44 6.97 18.09 6.44
C PRO A 44 7.67 17.28 5.34
N ASN A 45 8.85 16.71 5.63
CA ASN A 45 9.55 15.83 4.71
C ASN A 45 8.78 14.53 4.42
N THR A 46 8.12 13.97 5.44
CA THR A 46 7.32 12.75 5.27
C THR A 46 6.05 13.03 4.45
N VAL A 47 5.46 14.21 4.59
CA VAL A 47 4.39 14.68 3.69
C VAL A 47 4.91 14.83 2.25
N GLY A 48 6.13 15.35 2.07
CA GLY A 48 6.79 15.41 0.76
C GLY A 48 6.95 14.03 0.12
N LYS A 49 7.38 13.01 0.88
CA LYS A 49 7.48 11.63 0.42
C LYS A 49 6.12 11.06 0.01
N LEU A 50 5.09 11.33 0.80
CA LEU A 50 3.74 10.85 0.51
C LEU A 50 3.20 11.43 -0.80
N LEU A 51 3.38 12.73 -1.04
CA LEU A 51 3.04 13.37 -2.32
C LEU A 51 3.85 12.80 -3.48
N ALA A 52 5.17 12.65 -3.31
CA ALA A 52 6.05 12.12 -4.35
C ALA A 52 5.73 10.66 -4.71
N SER A 53 5.14 9.89 -3.79
CA SER A 53 4.70 8.50 -4.05
C SER A 53 3.43 8.40 -4.88
N GLY A 54 2.65 9.49 -4.99
CA GLY A 54 1.36 9.50 -5.70
C GLY A 54 0.19 8.88 -4.93
N PHE A 55 0.40 8.26 -3.75
CA PHE A 55 -0.69 7.74 -2.92
C PHE A 55 -1.56 8.83 -2.29
N LEU A 56 -1.04 10.06 -2.19
CA LEU A 56 -1.79 11.27 -1.92
C LEU A 56 -1.53 12.23 -3.09
N PRO A 57 -2.50 12.48 -3.97
CA PRO A 57 -2.27 13.26 -5.19
C PRO A 57 -2.06 14.75 -4.91
N ASP A 58 -2.70 15.29 -3.88
CA ASP A 58 -2.67 16.70 -3.53
C ASP A 58 -2.89 16.93 -2.02
N LEU A 59 -2.87 18.20 -1.59
CA LEU A 59 -3.13 18.60 -0.21
C LEU A 59 -4.53 19.16 -0.01
N ALA A 60 -5.53 18.71 -0.78
CA ALA A 60 -6.92 19.05 -0.51
C ALA A 60 -7.27 18.61 0.92
N ALA A 61 -7.85 19.52 1.71
CA ALA A 61 -8.09 19.33 3.13
C ALA A 61 -8.90 18.05 3.40
N ALA A 62 -9.90 17.76 2.57
CA ALA A 62 -10.71 16.55 2.66
C ALA A 62 -9.84 15.26 2.62
N ARG A 63 -8.89 15.17 1.68
CA ARG A 63 -7.99 14.01 1.55
C ARG A 63 -7.03 13.91 2.74
N VAL A 64 -6.42 15.03 3.14
CA VAL A 64 -5.52 15.07 4.29
C VAL A 64 -6.24 14.62 5.57
N HIS A 65 -7.48 15.10 5.78
CA HIS A 65 -8.29 14.68 6.92
C HIS A 65 -8.74 13.21 6.83
N ALA A 66 -9.01 12.68 5.64
CA ALA A 66 -9.28 11.25 5.45
C ALA A 66 -8.10 10.40 5.92
N LEU A 67 -6.88 10.73 5.49
CA LEU A 67 -5.66 10.05 5.93
C LEU A 67 -5.39 10.19 7.42
N ALA A 68 -5.71 11.36 8.01
CA ALA A 68 -5.55 11.59 9.45
C ALA A 68 -6.46 10.68 10.30
N ARG A 69 -7.60 10.24 9.75
CA ARG A 69 -8.55 9.33 10.39
C ARG A 69 -8.27 7.84 10.10
N ALA A 70 -7.22 7.53 9.34
CA ALA A 70 -6.86 6.15 9.04
C ALA A 70 -6.72 5.31 10.32
N PRO A 71 -7.24 4.07 10.34
CA PRO A 71 -7.09 3.17 11.49
C PRO A 71 -5.62 2.98 11.85
N GLN A 72 -5.31 2.88 13.13
CA GLN A 72 -3.95 2.61 13.60
C GLN A 72 -3.74 1.12 13.80
N ILE A 73 -2.58 0.61 13.41
CA ILE A 73 -2.22 -0.79 13.62
C ILE A 73 -1.80 -0.98 15.08
N GLY A 74 -2.59 -1.75 15.81
CA GLY A 74 -2.23 -2.31 17.11
C GLY A 74 -2.05 -3.81 17.00
N VAL A 75 -0.82 -4.30 17.16
CA VAL A 75 -0.58 -5.75 17.23
C VAL A 75 -1.05 -6.23 18.60
N THR A 76 -1.90 -7.26 18.64
CA THR A 76 -2.41 -7.84 19.90
C THR A 76 -1.73 -9.16 20.22
N ARG A 77 -1.23 -9.87 19.21
CA ARG A 77 -0.50 -11.13 19.33
C ARG A 77 0.55 -11.23 18.22
N GLY A 78 1.69 -11.82 18.54
CA GLY A 78 2.77 -12.04 17.60
C GLY A 78 3.53 -10.75 17.27
N GLU A 79 4.14 -10.73 16.09
CA GLU A 79 4.93 -9.62 15.58
C GLU A 79 4.57 -9.38 14.12
N LEU A 80 4.36 -8.11 13.74
CA LEU A 80 4.11 -7.73 12.35
C LEU A 80 5.37 -7.05 11.77
N PRO A 81 6.07 -7.68 10.82
CA PRO A 81 7.13 -7.02 10.09
C PRO A 81 6.54 -6.03 9.08
N VAL A 82 7.13 -4.84 9.02
CA VAL A 82 6.72 -3.73 8.17
C VAL A 82 7.93 -3.22 7.39
N LEU A 83 7.93 -3.41 6.08
CA LEU A 83 8.87 -2.76 5.17
C LEU A 83 8.51 -1.28 5.05
N ARG A 84 9.39 -0.41 5.53
CA ARG A 84 9.27 1.04 5.37
C ARG A 84 9.98 1.44 4.09
N THR A 85 9.24 1.99 3.14
CA THR A 85 9.76 2.34 1.83
C THR A 85 9.41 3.78 1.43
N GLY A 86 10.07 4.25 0.37
CA GLY A 86 9.86 5.56 -0.21
C GLY A 86 8.99 5.51 -1.47
N PRO A 87 8.83 6.66 -2.15
CA PRO A 87 8.31 6.69 -3.51
C PRO A 87 9.07 5.73 -4.43
N ALA A 88 8.35 5.09 -5.36
CA ALA A 88 8.98 4.31 -6.41
C ALA A 88 9.98 5.16 -7.21
N GLY A 89 11.15 4.60 -7.46
CA GLY A 89 12.21 5.19 -8.27
C GLY A 89 13.23 4.13 -8.69
N PRO A 90 14.21 4.49 -9.52
CA PRO A 90 15.24 3.55 -9.93
C PRO A 90 16.05 3.07 -8.72
N PRO A 91 16.52 1.81 -8.71
CA PRO A 91 17.38 1.34 -7.63
C PRO A 91 18.69 2.15 -7.59
N PRO A 92 19.30 2.31 -6.40
CA PRO A 92 20.47 3.16 -6.21
C PRO A 92 21.77 2.57 -6.81
N HIS A 93 21.78 1.28 -7.16
CA HIS A 93 22.95 0.60 -7.69
C HIS A 93 22.61 -0.04 -9.04
N ALA A 94 23.50 0.12 -10.02
CA ALA A 94 23.28 -0.34 -11.38
C ALA A 94 23.26 -1.88 -11.54
N ASP A 95 23.80 -2.62 -10.56
CA ASP A 95 23.78 -4.08 -10.49
C ASP A 95 22.51 -4.63 -9.83
N ASP A 96 21.60 -3.76 -9.40
CA ASP A 96 20.29 -4.13 -8.90
C ASP A 96 19.34 -4.33 -10.07
N GLY A 97 19.06 -5.59 -10.42
CA GLY A 97 18.17 -5.95 -11.53
C GLY A 97 16.69 -5.63 -11.33
N ARG A 98 16.32 -4.84 -10.31
CA ARG A 98 14.94 -4.38 -10.11
C ARG A 98 14.68 -3.15 -10.97
N ASP A 99 13.50 -3.08 -11.57
CA ASP A 99 13.05 -1.85 -12.24
C ASP A 99 12.85 -0.70 -11.24
N PHE A 100 12.41 -1.03 -10.03
CA PHE A 100 12.07 -0.05 -8.99
C PHE A 100 12.56 -0.47 -7.61
N ILE A 101 12.89 0.53 -6.80
CA ILE A 101 12.83 0.50 -5.34
C ILE A 101 11.77 1.49 -4.88
N GLY A 102 11.02 1.16 -3.82
CA GLY A 102 9.89 1.99 -3.41
C GLY A 102 8.55 1.42 -3.83
N ASP A 103 7.50 2.20 -3.61
CA ASP A 103 6.15 1.87 -4.06
C ASP A 103 5.44 3.11 -4.61
N ALA A 104 4.53 2.87 -5.54
CA ALA A 104 3.66 3.86 -6.16
C ALA A 104 2.40 3.16 -6.70
N PRO A 105 1.25 3.86 -6.78
CA PRO A 105 -0.01 3.25 -7.16
C PRO A 105 -0.08 2.79 -8.61
N HIS A 106 0.80 3.30 -9.49
CA HIS A 106 0.85 2.92 -10.90
C HIS A 106 1.72 1.68 -11.18
N LEU A 107 2.48 1.18 -10.20
CA LEU A 107 3.26 -0.05 -10.40
C LEU A 107 2.34 -1.24 -10.60
N THR A 108 2.70 -2.17 -11.49
CA THR A 108 2.03 -3.46 -11.59
C THR A 108 2.23 -4.28 -10.32
N ASP A 109 1.41 -5.32 -10.12
CA ASP A 109 1.55 -6.21 -8.95
C ASP A 109 2.90 -6.95 -8.97
N GLU A 110 3.43 -7.27 -10.16
CA GLU A 110 4.77 -7.84 -10.34
C GLU A 110 5.88 -6.83 -9.99
N GLN A 111 5.81 -5.60 -10.48
CA GLN A 111 6.79 -4.55 -10.18
C GLN A 111 6.82 -4.24 -8.67
N PHE A 112 5.66 -4.17 -8.03
CA PHE A 112 5.56 -4.00 -6.58
C PHE A 112 6.16 -5.18 -5.83
N LEU A 113 5.88 -6.41 -6.27
CA LEU A 113 6.43 -7.62 -5.67
C LEU A 113 7.96 -7.60 -5.74
N GLU A 114 8.54 -7.36 -6.92
CA GLU A 114 9.99 -7.32 -7.10
C GLU A 114 10.65 -6.19 -6.32
N ALA A 115 10.02 -5.01 -6.27
CA ALA A 115 10.49 -3.88 -5.49
C ALA A 115 10.46 -4.15 -3.98
N SER A 116 9.49 -4.95 -3.50
CA SER A 116 9.20 -5.11 -2.07
C SER A 116 9.73 -6.39 -1.44
N ARG A 117 9.96 -7.48 -2.20
CA ARG A 117 10.40 -8.76 -1.62
C ARG A 117 11.91 -8.86 -1.36
N GLN A 118 12.69 -7.89 -1.84
CA GLN A 118 14.16 -7.92 -1.83
C GLN A 118 14.75 -6.50 -2.02
N TRP A 119 16.00 -6.20 -1.67
CA TRP A 119 16.96 -6.92 -0.83
C TRP A 119 17.10 -6.17 0.50
N TRP A 120 16.68 -6.77 1.61
CA TRP A 120 16.51 -6.03 2.87
C TRP A 120 17.44 -6.49 3.97
N ARG A 121 17.98 -5.51 4.71
CA ARG A 121 18.60 -5.75 6.01
C ARG A 121 17.50 -5.97 7.04
N CYS A 122 17.42 -7.18 7.56
CA CYS A 122 16.33 -7.61 8.44
C CYS A 122 16.72 -8.89 9.18
N GLU A 123 15.83 -9.37 10.04
CA GLU A 123 15.89 -10.67 10.70
C GLU A 123 14.96 -11.61 9.91
N PRO A 124 15.50 -12.42 8.97
CA PRO A 124 14.68 -13.17 8.02
C PRO A 124 13.79 -14.23 8.69
N ASP A 125 14.21 -14.78 9.83
CA ASP A 125 13.40 -15.73 10.61
C ASP A 125 12.11 -15.11 11.14
N LYS A 126 12.16 -13.84 11.58
CA LYS A 126 10.96 -13.13 12.04
C LYS A 126 9.98 -12.88 10.92
N VAL A 127 10.48 -12.47 9.75
CA VAL A 127 9.63 -12.22 8.58
C VAL A 127 8.98 -13.51 8.08
N THR A 128 9.74 -14.61 8.02
CA THR A 128 9.21 -15.91 7.59
C THR A 128 8.25 -16.51 8.62
N ALA A 129 8.55 -16.42 9.92
CA ALA A 129 7.64 -16.88 10.97
C ALA A 129 6.31 -16.11 11.01
N ALA A 130 6.30 -14.82 10.64
CA ALA A 130 5.08 -14.04 10.54
C ALA A 130 4.20 -14.44 9.33
N GLY A 131 4.79 -15.02 8.28
CA GLY A 131 4.08 -15.41 7.05
C GLY A 131 3.54 -14.24 6.22
N VAL A 132 3.79 -13.00 6.65
CA VAL A 132 3.29 -11.77 6.04
C VAL A 132 4.34 -10.67 6.16
N LEU A 133 4.40 -9.76 5.18
CA LEU A 133 5.18 -8.52 5.25
C LEU A 133 4.30 -7.36 4.80
N ALA A 134 4.00 -6.43 5.71
CA ALA A 134 3.31 -5.19 5.34
C ALA A 134 4.31 -4.23 4.68
N VAL A 135 3.91 -3.55 3.62
CA VAL A 135 4.70 -2.54 2.93
C VAL A 135 4.08 -1.18 3.18
N ALA A 136 4.87 -0.24 3.68
CA ALA A 136 4.37 1.06 4.09
C ALA A 136 5.18 2.23 3.49
N VAL A 137 4.45 3.21 2.97
CA VAL A 137 4.97 4.50 2.52
C VAL A 137 4.51 5.58 3.49
N ALA A 138 5.46 6.37 3.99
CA ALA A 138 5.19 7.48 4.91
C ALA A 138 4.39 7.10 6.19
N GLY A 139 4.33 5.81 6.53
CA GLY A 139 3.61 5.29 7.70
C GLY A 139 2.22 4.72 7.40
N TRP A 140 1.76 4.68 6.14
CA TRP A 140 0.54 3.97 5.74
C TRP A 140 0.89 2.69 4.99
N VAL A 141 0.17 1.61 5.27
CA VAL A 141 0.33 0.34 4.55
C VAL A 141 -0.28 0.47 3.16
N THR A 142 0.56 0.39 2.14
CA THR A 142 0.18 0.47 0.73
C THR A 142 0.07 -0.90 0.07
N GLY A 143 0.65 -1.92 0.68
CA GLY A 143 0.48 -3.31 0.24
C GLY A 143 0.88 -4.33 1.29
N VAL A 144 0.52 -5.58 1.02
CA VAL A 144 0.78 -6.72 1.89
C VAL A 144 1.31 -7.86 1.03
N LEU A 145 2.42 -8.46 1.44
CA LEU A 145 2.98 -9.66 0.84
C LEU A 145 2.67 -10.88 1.72
N ALA A 146 2.21 -11.96 1.11
CA ALA A 146 2.20 -13.29 1.71
C ALA A 146 3.62 -13.88 1.60
N VAL A 147 4.27 -14.18 2.71
CA VAL A 147 5.64 -14.72 2.73
C VAL A 147 5.57 -16.22 2.96
N ARG A 148 6.14 -17.01 2.03
CA ARG A 148 6.19 -18.48 2.12
C ARG A 148 7.52 -19.00 2.63
N GLY A 149 8.59 -18.22 2.46
CA GLY A 149 9.94 -18.64 2.82
C GLY A 149 10.99 -17.60 2.47
N ARG A 150 12.25 -18.00 2.65
CA ARG A 150 13.41 -17.21 2.23
C ARG A 150 13.65 -17.44 0.74
N GLY A 151 13.87 -16.36 -0.01
CA GLY A 151 14.25 -16.46 -1.42
C GLY A 151 15.78 -16.57 -1.59
N GLY A 152 16.54 -15.82 -0.80
CA GLY A 152 17.99 -15.77 -0.94
C GLY A 152 18.66 -14.83 0.05
N THR A 153 19.99 -14.88 0.10
CA THR A 153 20.81 -14.01 0.93
C THR A 153 22.00 -13.51 0.13
N ARG A 154 22.22 -12.18 0.15
CA ARG A 154 23.38 -11.52 -0.45
C ARG A 154 24.30 -11.01 0.65
N HIS A 155 25.60 -11.27 0.47
CA HIS A 155 26.66 -10.78 1.34
C HIS A 155 27.38 -9.61 0.62
N GLY A 156 27.30 -8.42 1.19
CA GLY A 156 27.98 -7.22 0.68
C GLY A 156 28.83 -6.58 1.77
N GLY A 157 30.11 -6.95 1.86
CA GLY A 157 31.00 -6.49 2.92
C GLY A 157 30.47 -6.88 4.31
N ARG A 158 30.17 -5.88 5.17
CA ARG A 158 29.56 -6.09 6.49
C ARG A 158 28.02 -6.12 6.48
N ASP A 159 27.38 -5.85 5.35
CA ASP A 159 25.92 -5.84 5.22
C ASP A 159 25.43 -7.19 4.65
N VAL A 160 24.49 -7.82 5.38
CA VAL A 160 23.75 -9.00 4.91
C VAL A 160 22.34 -8.58 4.53
N ARG A 161 21.90 -8.96 3.33
CA ARG A 161 20.56 -8.65 2.82
C ARG A 161 19.83 -9.91 2.41
N HIS A 162 18.52 -9.94 2.67
CA HIS A 162 17.67 -11.09 2.40
C HIS A 162 16.58 -10.75 1.38
N SER A 163 16.18 -11.77 0.63
CA SER A 163 14.97 -11.77 -0.19
C SER A 163 14.00 -12.85 0.29
N PHE A 164 12.74 -12.73 -0.11
CA PHE A 164 11.67 -13.62 0.32
C PHE A 164 10.93 -14.24 -0.87
N GLU A 165 10.54 -15.50 -0.70
CA GLU A 165 9.55 -16.13 -1.56
C GLU A 165 8.18 -15.60 -1.12
N ALA A 166 7.54 -14.81 -1.98
CA ALA A 166 6.32 -14.10 -1.63
C ALA A 166 5.37 -13.94 -2.81
N SER A 167 4.11 -13.67 -2.51
CA SER A 167 3.10 -13.21 -3.47
C SER A 167 2.33 -12.03 -2.91
N VAL A 168 1.78 -11.18 -3.78
CA VAL A 168 0.98 -10.04 -3.35
C VAL A 168 -0.35 -10.52 -2.76
N ALA A 169 -0.60 -10.19 -1.48
CA ALA A 169 -1.86 -10.49 -0.81
C ALA A 169 -2.88 -9.37 -1.01
N GLY A 170 -2.43 -8.12 -1.13
CA GLY A 170 -3.27 -6.98 -1.49
C GLY A 170 -2.49 -5.66 -1.60
N ARG A 171 -3.10 -4.64 -2.22
CA ARG A 171 -2.53 -3.31 -2.47
C ARG A 171 -3.59 -2.23 -2.51
N VAL A 172 -3.17 -0.98 -2.27
CA VAL A 172 -4.00 0.22 -2.47
C VAL A 172 -3.59 0.94 -3.76
N THR A 173 -4.52 1.61 -4.41
CA THR A 173 -4.24 2.57 -5.51
C THR A 173 -4.35 4.02 -5.08
N ALA A 174 -5.01 4.28 -3.95
CA ALA A 174 -5.10 5.59 -3.29
C ALA A 174 -5.35 5.36 -1.80
N LEU A 175 -4.79 6.22 -0.94
CA LEU A 175 -4.94 6.07 0.52
C LEU A 175 -6.19 6.74 1.09
N ASP A 176 -6.78 7.68 0.35
CA ASP A 176 -7.98 8.42 0.75
C ASP A 176 -9.29 7.80 0.24
N ALA A 177 -9.21 6.73 -0.54
CA ALA A 177 -10.32 6.08 -1.22
C ALA A 177 -10.29 4.55 -0.96
N PRO A 178 -11.00 4.04 0.07
CA PRO A 178 -11.02 2.63 0.43
C PRO A 178 -11.45 1.69 -0.72
N GLU A 179 -12.24 2.18 -1.68
CA GLU A 179 -12.61 1.49 -2.91
C GLU A 179 -11.40 1.10 -3.78
N GLY A 180 -10.25 1.78 -3.61
CA GLY A 180 -8.98 1.45 -4.24
C GLY A 180 -8.21 0.34 -3.54
N HIS A 181 -8.72 -0.24 -2.45
CA HIS A 181 -8.06 -1.32 -1.72
C HIS A 181 -8.41 -2.67 -2.36
N ARG A 182 -7.42 -3.32 -2.97
CA ARG A 182 -7.56 -4.62 -3.62
C ARG A 182 -6.99 -5.72 -2.74
N VAL A 183 -7.80 -6.71 -2.39
CA VAL A 183 -7.35 -7.97 -1.80
C VAL A 183 -7.24 -9.02 -2.91
N LEU A 184 -6.07 -9.62 -3.04
CA LEU A 184 -5.69 -10.49 -4.17
C LEU A 184 -5.46 -11.96 -3.76
N THR A 185 -5.28 -12.22 -2.47
CA THR A 185 -5.15 -13.59 -1.95
C THR A 185 -6.48 -14.33 -1.94
N GLY A 186 -6.44 -15.64 -2.23
CA GLY A 186 -7.58 -16.55 -2.09
C GLY A 186 -7.72 -17.20 -0.70
N ASP A 187 -6.69 -17.09 0.16
CA ASP A 187 -6.75 -17.56 1.55
C ASP A 187 -7.65 -16.61 2.38
N PRO A 188 -8.76 -17.10 2.97
CA PRO A 188 -9.69 -16.26 3.72
C PRO A 188 -9.07 -15.57 4.95
N ALA A 189 -8.23 -16.27 5.72
CA ALA A 189 -7.63 -15.70 6.92
C ALA A 189 -6.63 -14.59 6.57
N LEU A 190 -5.84 -14.82 5.51
CA LEU A 190 -4.92 -13.79 5.00
C LEU A 190 -5.68 -12.64 4.33
N ALA A 191 -6.81 -12.90 3.68
CA ALA A 191 -7.65 -11.87 3.07
C ALA A 191 -8.18 -10.90 4.14
N ASP A 192 -8.65 -11.42 5.28
CA ASP A 192 -9.16 -10.60 6.38
C ASP A 192 -8.07 -9.77 7.06
N LEU A 193 -6.90 -10.39 7.29
CA LEU A 193 -5.73 -9.64 7.77
C LEU A 193 -5.32 -8.55 6.77
N THR A 194 -5.25 -8.89 5.48
CA THR A 194 -4.88 -7.93 4.43
C THR A 194 -5.84 -6.76 4.39
N ARG A 195 -7.15 -7.01 4.43
CA ARG A 195 -8.19 -5.97 4.46
C ARG A 195 -8.05 -5.05 5.68
N THR A 196 -7.68 -5.62 6.82
CA THR A 196 -7.43 -4.85 8.06
C THR A 196 -6.18 -3.98 7.95
N LEU A 197 -5.14 -4.46 7.26
CA LEU A 197 -3.87 -3.75 7.13
C LEU A 197 -3.89 -2.65 6.07
N LEU A 198 -4.52 -2.86 4.91
CA LEU A 198 -4.46 -1.90 3.80
C LEU A 198 -5.02 -0.52 4.19
N GLY A 199 -4.22 0.53 3.95
CA GLY A 199 -4.54 1.90 4.31
C GLY A 199 -4.43 2.21 5.81
N ALA A 200 -4.16 1.22 6.66
CA ALA A 200 -3.93 1.44 8.08
C ALA A 200 -2.57 2.09 8.33
N ARG A 201 -2.49 2.82 9.44
CA ARG A 201 -1.33 3.60 9.84
C ARG A 201 -0.47 2.82 10.83
N VAL A 202 0.81 2.72 10.50
CA VAL A 202 1.87 2.18 11.36
C VAL A 202 2.37 3.29 12.27
N GLN A 203 2.24 3.10 13.59
CA GLN A 203 2.89 3.96 14.59
C GLN A 203 4.08 3.23 15.21
N GLU A 204 5.13 3.98 15.55
CA GLU A 204 6.24 3.56 16.41
C GLU A 204 6.93 2.22 16.07
N ALA A 205 7.45 2.12 14.85
CA ALA A 205 8.24 0.96 14.47
C ALA A 205 9.72 1.15 14.87
N ARG A 206 10.17 0.47 15.94
CA ARG A 206 11.60 0.41 16.31
C ARG A 206 12.35 -0.47 15.31
N SER A 207 13.36 0.07 14.63
CA SER A 207 14.31 -0.74 13.83
C SER A 207 15.57 0.03 13.44
N GLY A 208 16.70 -0.68 13.39
CA GLY A 208 17.95 -0.21 12.77
C GLY A 208 18.01 -0.36 11.24
N GLY A 209 16.94 -0.83 10.59
CA GLY A 209 16.91 -1.17 9.16
C GLY A 209 15.62 -0.76 8.44
N PRO A 210 15.46 -1.13 7.15
CA PRO A 210 14.27 -0.83 6.36
C PRO A 210 13.02 -1.57 6.86
N ILE A 211 13.17 -2.79 7.38
CA ILE A 211 12.08 -3.55 7.99
C ILE A 211 12.04 -3.27 9.48
N ALA A 212 10.86 -2.88 9.96
CA ALA A 212 10.57 -2.68 11.37
C ALA A 212 9.58 -3.70 11.89
N TYR A 213 9.59 -3.92 13.21
CA TYR A 213 8.82 -5.00 13.82
C TYR A 213 7.88 -4.43 14.87
N LEU A 214 6.58 -4.48 14.59
CA LEU A 214 5.55 -4.08 15.53
C LEU A 214 5.23 -5.27 16.43
N LYS A 215 5.24 -5.05 17.73
CA LYS A 215 4.93 -6.07 18.73
C LYS A 215 3.68 -5.70 19.50
N ALA A 216 3.03 -6.70 20.06
CA ALA A 216 2.04 -6.45 21.08
C ALA A 216 2.66 -5.64 22.24
N PRO A 217 1.95 -4.64 22.79
CA PRO A 217 2.41 -3.98 24.00
C PRO A 217 2.64 -5.05 25.08
N PRO A 218 3.68 -4.90 25.91
CA PRO A 218 3.89 -5.82 27.02
C PRO A 218 2.62 -5.84 27.87
N HIS A 219 2.16 -7.04 28.23
CA HIS A 219 1.06 -7.19 29.18
C HIS A 219 1.43 -6.38 30.44
N PRO A 220 0.54 -5.50 30.95
CA PRO A 220 0.81 -4.86 32.23
C PRO A 220 1.01 -5.97 33.27
N HIS A 221 2.15 -5.96 33.94
CA HIS A 221 2.41 -6.86 35.06
C HIS A 221 1.25 -6.72 36.05
N GLY A 222 0.71 -7.86 36.46
CA GLY A 222 -0.60 -7.97 37.09
C GLY A 222 -0.82 -7.04 38.28
N GLU A 223 -2.01 -6.48 38.30
CA GLU A 223 -2.71 -6.20 39.55
C GLU A 223 -3.01 -7.57 40.16
N MET A 224 -2.14 -8.03 41.07
CA MET A 224 -2.41 -9.20 41.89
C MET A 224 -3.57 -8.85 42.83
N ALA A 225 -4.70 -9.51 42.63
CA ALA A 225 -5.72 -9.69 43.66
C ALA A 225 -5.23 -10.70 44.72
#